data_AF-A0A2N3DML9-F1
#
_entry.id   AF-A0A2N3DML9-F1
#
_cell.length_a   1.000
_cell.length_b   1.000
_cell.length_c   1.000
_cell.angle_alpha   90.00
_cell.angle_beta   90.00
_cell.angle_gamma   90.00
#
_symmetry.space_group_name_H-M   'P 1'
#
loop_
_entity.id
_entity.type
_entity.pdbx_description
1 polymer ?
#
loop_
_entity_poly.entity_id
_entity_poly.type
_entity_poly.pdbx_seq_one_letter_code
_entity_poly.pdbx_strand_id
1 'polypeptide(L)'
;MIDAVPIVLALAFFVTALLYASVGFGGGSTYAALLALSGLDYRLLPLISLACNIVVVAGSSVRFARAQITPWRGAPLLVALAAPASFVGGLIPIGREAFLTLLGVSLVLTSLTMLIPIAEQRAGEPTRYARWIPVAAPLLGFLAGLVGIGGGIF
;
A
#
# COMPACT_ATOMS: atom_id res chain seq x y z
N MET A 1 -5.44 7.58 32.49
CA MET A 1 -4.78 8.06 31.24
C MET A 1 -4.59 6.96 30.20
N ILE A 2 -5.08 5.73 30.43
CA ILE A 2 -4.92 4.58 29.52
C ILE A 2 -6.14 4.42 28.59
N ASP A 3 -7.29 5.02 28.92
CA ASP A 3 -8.54 4.85 28.16
C ASP A 3 -8.71 5.80 26.97
N ALA A 4 -7.97 6.93 26.95
CA ALA A 4 -8.05 7.90 25.85
C ALA A 4 -7.20 7.50 24.62
N VAL A 5 -6.09 6.79 24.85
CA VAL A 5 -5.17 6.31 23.81
C VAL A 5 -5.89 5.42 22.77
N PRO A 6 -6.71 4.42 23.15
CA PRO A 6 -7.43 3.61 22.17
C PRO A 6 -8.52 4.39 21.42
N ILE A 7 -9.19 5.36 22.06
CA ILE A 7 -10.23 6.16 21.41
C ILE A 7 -9.63 7.10 20.36
N VAL A 8 -8.54 7.79 20.72
CA VAL A 8 -7.84 8.70 19.79
C VAL A 8 -7.26 7.90 18.62
N LEU A 9 -6.66 6.74 18.88
CA LEU A 9 -6.16 5.85 17.82
C LEU A 9 -7.28 5.38 16.91
N ALA A 10 -8.40 4.92 17.46
CA ALA A 10 -9.55 4.46 16.67
C ALA A 10 -10.12 5.59 15.80
N LEU A 11 -10.22 6.80 16.33
CA LEU A 11 -10.71 7.96 15.59
C LEU A 11 -9.72 8.39 14.50
N ALA A 12 -8.41 8.43 14.79
CA ALA A 12 -7.39 8.74 13.80
C ALA A 12 -7.32 7.66 12.69
N PHE A 13 -7.42 6.39 13.06
CA PHE A 13 -7.49 5.27 12.12
C PHE A 13 -8.75 5.39 11.24
N PHE A 14 -9.90 5.68 11.82
CA PHE A 14 -11.16 5.85 11.09
C PHE A 14 -11.07 7.02 10.09
N VAL A 15 -10.59 8.19 10.52
CA VAL A 15 -10.45 9.36 9.65
C VAL A 15 -9.47 9.07 8.51
N THR A 16 -8.33 8.45 8.79
CA THR A 16 -7.34 8.12 7.75
C THR A 16 -7.88 7.08 6.76
N ALA A 17 -8.54 6.03 7.24
CA ALA A 17 -9.19 5.04 6.40
C ALA A 17 -10.29 5.67 5.51
N LEU A 18 -11.09 6.59 6.06
CA LEU A 18 -12.13 7.30 5.32
C LEU A 18 -11.55 8.18 4.20
N LEU A 19 -10.47 8.91 4.49
CA LEU A 19 -9.77 9.72 3.48
C LEU A 19 -9.22 8.85 2.36
N TYR A 20 -8.55 7.74 2.70
CA TYR A 20 -8.01 6.80 1.71
C TYR A 20 -9.12 6.18 0.86
N ALA A 21 -10.22 5.78 1.49
CA ALA A 21 -11.40 5.25 0.80
C ALA A 21 -12.06 6.26 -0.15
N SER A 22 -12.09 7.55 0.22
CA SER A 22 -12.72 8.61 -0.58
C SER A 22 -12.03 8.79 -1.95
N VAL A 23 -10.70 8.71 -1.97
CA VAL A 23 -9.90 8.75 -3.20
C VAL A 23 -9.71 7.36 -3.83
N GLY A 24 -10.01 6.29 -3.10
CA GLY A 24 -9.85 4.90 -3.55
C GLY A 24 -8.39 4.43 -3.54
N PHE A 25 -7.55 5.04 -2.70
CA PHE A 25 -6.12 4.79 -2.60
C PHE A 25 -5.85 3.57 -1.72
N GLY A 26 -5.32 2.51 -2.33
CA GLY A 26 -4.92 1.29 -1.63
C GLY A 26 -3.45 1.34 -1.25
N GLY A 27 -3.13 1.33 0.03
CA GLY A 27 -1.75 1.43 0.49
C GLY A 27 -1.67 2.25 1.76
N GLY A 28 -2.35 1.84 2.83
CA GLY A 28 -2.46 2.66 4.03
C GLY A 28 -1.21 2.83 4.87
N SER A 29 -0.22 3.55 4.35
CA SER A 29 0.98 3.98 5.06
C SER A 29 0.63 4.70 6.37
N THR A 30 -0.34 5.63 6.31
CA THR A 30 -0.66 6.47 7.46
C THR A 30 -1.25 5.65 8.60
N TYR A 31 -2.23 4.78 8.32
CA TYR A 31 -2.80 3.95 9.37
C TYR A 31 -1.85 2.83 9.81
N ALA A 32 -0.97 2.32 8.93
CA ALA A 32 0.09 1.39 9.33
C ALA A 32 1.08 2.04 10.30
N ALA A 33 1.45 3.31 10.05
CA ALA A 33 2.25 4.09 10.98
C ALA A 33 1.54 4.31 12.32
N LEU A 34 0.25 4.66 12.31
CA LEU A 34 -0.55 4.82 13.53
C LEU A 34 -0.60 3.53 14.35
N LEU A 35 -0.84 2.38 13.70
CA LEU A 35 -0.83 1.08 14.37
C LEU A 35 0.55 0.74 14.93
N ALA A 36 1.64 1.06 14.22
CA ALA A 36 3.01 0.83 14.70
C ALA A 36 3.33 1.66 15.94
N LEU A 37 2.96 2.94 15.91
CA LEU A 37 3.17 3.88 17.02
C LEU A 37 2.31 3.55 18.24
N SER A 38 1.17 2.89 18.05
CA SER A 38 0.29 2.48 19.16
C SER A 38 0.85 1.36 20.04
N GLY A 39 1.94 0.72 19.63
CA GLY A 39 2.51 -0.43 20.34
C GLY A 39 1.75 -1.74 20.14
N LEU A 40 0.83 -1.79 19.17
CA LEU A 40 0.10 -2.99 18.78
C LEU A 40 1.09 -4.07 18.28
N ASP A 41 0.75 -5.35 18.48
CA ASP A 41 1.60 -6.45 18.04
C ASP A 41 1.91 -6.34 16.55
N TYR A 42 3.20 -6.29 16.22
CA TYR A 42 3.69 -6.15 14.85
C TYR A 42 3.14 -7.24 13.92
N ARG A 43 2.74 -8.40 14.45
CA ARG A 43 2.13 -9.50 13.68
C ARG A 43 0.72 -9.19 13.18
N LEU A 44 -0.04 -8.39 13.94
CA LEU A 44 -1.40 -8.00 13.59
C LEU A 44 -1.43 -6.81 12.62
N LEU A 45 -0.33 -6.07 12.54
CA LEU A 45 -0.22 -4.84 11.76
C LEU A 45 -0.41 -5.07 10.25
N PRO A 46 0.31 -6.01 9.59
CA PRO A 46 0.06 -6.36 8.19
C PRO A 46 -1.35 -6.89 7.97
N LEU A 47 -1.87 -7.68 8.91
CA LEU A 47 -3.18 -8.31 8.78
C LEU A 47 -4.30 -7.26 8.72
N ILE A 48 -4.32 -6.34 9.68
CA ILE A 48 -5.30 -5.24 9.71
C ILE A 48 -5.13 -4.36 8.48
N SER A 49 -3.89 -4.00 8.14
CA SER A 49 -3.59 -3.13 7.01
C SER A 49 -4.04 -3.70 5.67
N LEU A 50 -3.72 -4.97 5.40
CA LEU A 50 -4.11 -5.66 4.17
C LEU A 50 -5.63 -5.84 4.08
N ALA A 51 -6.29 -6.18 5.19
CA ALA A 51 -7.76 -6.29 5.22
C ALA A 51 -8.43 -4.96 4.84
N CYS A 52 -7.98 -3.84 5.42
CA CYS A 52 -8.48 -2.52 5.08
C CYS A 52 -8.19 -2.15 3.62
N ASN A 53 -6.97 -2.42 3.14
CA ASN A 53 -6.60 -2.19 1.74
C ASN A 53 -7.49 -2.97 0.77
N ILE A 54 -7.78 -4.24 1.05
CA ILE A 54 -8.65 -5.06 0.19
C ILE A 54 -10.04 -4.44 0.09
N VAL A 55 -10.63 -4.01 1.21
CA VAL A 55 -11.96 -3.39 1.21
C VAL A 55 -11.97 -2.10 0.39
N VAL A 56 -11.00 -1.20 0.63
CA VAL A 56 -10.89 0.09 -0.08
C VAL A 56 -10.65 -0.11 -1.57
N VAL A 57 -9.70 -0.96 -1.93
CA VAL A 57 -9.30 -1.21 -3.32
C VAL A 57 -10.38 -1.96 -4.09
N ALA A 58 -11.06 -2.92 -3.48
CA ALA A 58 -12.17 -3.61 -4.14
C ALA A 58 -13.30 -2.63 -4.48
N GLY A 59 -13.68 -1.77 -3.54
CA GLY A 59 -14.70 -0.73 -3.76
C GLY A 59 -14.30 0.25 -4.86
N SER A 60 -13.06 0.75 -4.82
CA SER A 60 -12.57 1.69 -5.84
C SER A 60 -12.42 1.03 -7.22
N SER A 61 -11.95 -0.21 -7.29
CA SER A 61 -11.83 -0.99 -8.52
C SER A 61 -13.18 -1.18 -9.20
N VAL A 62 -14.23 -1.52 -8.45
CA VAL A 62 -15.59 -1.63 -9.00
C VAL A 62 -16.08 -0.27 -9.49
N ARG A 63 -15.84 0.81 -8.75
CA ARG A 63 -16.25 2.17 -9.14
C ARG A 63 -15.55 2.61 -10.44
N PHE A 64 -14.24 2.43 -10.55
CA PHE A 64 -13.47 2.80 -11.73
C PHE A 64 -13.77 1.92 -12.94
N ALA A 65 -14.03 0.62 -12.71
CA ALA A 65 -14.50 -0.29 -13.76
C ALA A 65 -15.85 0.17 -14.34
N ARG A 66 -16.81 0.56 -13.48
CA ARG A 66 -18.11 1.10 -13.92
C ARG A 66 -17.97 2.42 -14.67
N ALA A 67 -17.02 3.25 -14.28
CA ALA A 67 -16.73 4.52 -14.96
C ALA A 67 -15.92 4.37 -16.26
N GLN A 68 -15.51 3.16 -16.66
CA GLN A 68 -14.76 2.86 -17.89
C GLN A 68 -13.41 3.59 -18.01
N ILE A 69 -12.84 4.02 -16.88
CA ILE A 69 -11.52 4.69 -16.83
C ILE A 69 -10.37 3.72 -16.48
N THR A 70 -10.68 2.46 -16.15
CA THR A 70 -9.66 1.48 -15.76
C THR A 70 -8.78 1.06 -16.95
N PRO A 71 -7.44 1.16 -16.85
CA PRO A 71 -6.53 0.77 -17.91
C PRO A 71 -6.34 -0.77 -17.98
N TRP A 72 -7.34 -1.47 -18.50
CA TRP A 72 -7.42 -2.94 -18.55
C TRP A 72 -6.27 -3.63 -19.30
N ARG A 73 -5.53 -2.93 -20.16
CA ARG A 73 -4.43 -3.52 -20.94
C ARG A 73 -3.20 -3.87 -20.08
N GLY A 74 -2.86 -3.03 -19.10
CA GLY A 74 -1.68 -3.22 -18.24
C GLY A 74 -1.99 -3.91 -16.91
N ALA A 75 -3.23 -3.78 -16.43
CA ALA A 75 -3.67 -4.35 -15.15
C ALA A 75 -3.41 -5.86 -14.99
N PRO A 76 -3.76 -6.75 -15.94
CA PRO A 76 -3.60 -8.19 -15.73
C PRO A 76 -2.13 -8.61 -15.67
N LEU A 77 -1.25 -7.99 -16.45
CA LEU A 77 0.19 -8.27 -16.41
C LEU A 77 0.78 -7.87 -15.05
N LEU A 78 0.44 -6.68 -14.56
CA LEU A 78 0.89 -6.21 -13.25
C LEU A 78 0.40 -7.12 -12.12
N VAL A 79 -0.89 -7.48 -12.14
CA VAL A 79 -1.48 -8.36 -11.13
C VAL A 79 -0.85 -9.75 -11.17
N ALA A 80 -0.65 -10.32 -12.36
CA ALA A 80 -0.06 -11.65 -12.51
C ALA A 80 1.39 -11.73 -11.98
N LEU A 81 2.13 -10.63 -11.99
CA LEU A 81 3.51 -10.57 -11.48
C LEU A 81 3.57 -10.16 -10.00
N ALA A 82 2.86 -9.10 -9.63
CA ALA A 82 2.95 -8.51 -8.30
C ALA A 82 2.15 -9.30 -7.25
N ALA A 83 0.98 -9.86 -7.59
CA ALA A 83 0.13 -10.52 -6.60
C ALA A 83 0.76 -11.81 -6.04
N PRO A 84 1.33 -12.73 -6.86
CA PRO A 84 2.03 -13.89 -6.32
C PRO A 84 3.25 -13.50 -5.50
N ALA A 85 4.01 -12.50 -5.94
CA ALA A 85 5.18 -12.02 -5.22
C ALA A 85 4.81 -11.41 -3.87
N SER A 86 3.73 -10.62 -3.80
CA SER A 86 3.17 -10.09 -2.56
C SER A 86 2.70 -11.18 -1.62
N PHE A 87 2.10 -12.25 -2.15
CA PHE A 87 1.68 -13.40 -1.34
C PHE A 87 2.90 -14.08 -0.72
N VAL A 88 3.95 -14.35 -1.50
CA VAL A 88 5.20 -14.93 -1.00
C VAL A 88 5.86 -14.01 0.04
N GLY A 89 5.91 -12.70 -0.21
CA GLY A 89 6.45 -11.74 0.75
C GLY A 89 5.70 -11.73 2.09
N GLY A 90 4.37 -11.82 2.06
CA GLY A 90 3.54 -11.85 3.27
C GLY A 90 3.59 -13.18 4.04
N LEU A 91 4.02 -14.27 3.40
CA LEU A 91 4.20 -15.56 4.08
C LEU A 91 5.51 -15.66 4.85
N ILE A 92 6.48 -14.79 4.59
CA ILE A 92 7.79 -14.82 5.25
C ILE A 92 7.66 -14.20 6.64
N PRO A 93 7.87 -14.96 7.72
CA PRO A 93 7.86 -14.40 9.06
C PRO A 93 9.12 -13.56 9.28
N ILE A 94 8.94 -12.35 9.81
CA ILE A 94 10.03 -11.41 10.07
C ILE A 94 10.08 -11.08 11.56
N GLY A 95 11.28 -10.88 12.08
CA GLY A 95 11.47 -10.41 13.46
C GLY A 95 10.95 -8.98 13.63
N ARG A 96 10.48 -8.65 14.84
CA ARG A 96 9.94 -7.32 15.17
C ARG A 96 10.82 -6.16 14.70
N GLU A 97 12.11 -6.20 15.03
CA GLU A 97 13.06 -5.12 14.70
C GLU A 97 13.23 -4.95 13.19
N ALA A 98 13.38 -6.06 12.46
CA ALA A 98 13.49 -6.03 11.00
C ALA A 98 12.20 -5.51 10.34
N PHE A 99 11.03 -5.94 10.83
CA PHE A 99 9.74 -5.48 10.33
C PHE A 99 9.54 -3.97 10.53
N LEU A 100 9.77 -3.47 11.75
CA LEU A 100 9.61 -2.05 12.06
C LEU A 100 10.63 -1.18 11.32
N THR A 101 11.86 -1.64 11.19
CA THR A 101 12.90 -0.95 10.41
C THR A 101 12.49 -0.86 8.94
N LEU A 102 12.03 -1.97 8.36
CA LEU A 102 11.61 -2.00 6.97
C LEU A 102 10.39 -1.11 6.74
N LEU A 103 9.37 -1.20 7.60
CA LEU A 103 8.19 -0.32 7.58
C LEU A 103 8.60 1.15 7.63
N GLY A 104 9.44 1.53 8.59
CA GLY A 104 9.91 2.91 8.74
C GLY A 104 10.69 3.41 7.53
N VAL A 105 11.65 2.63 7.03
CA VAL A 105 12.43 2.97 5.84
C VAL A 105 11.53 3.11 4.62
N SER A 106 10.58 2.19 4.41
CA SER A 106 9.62 2.28 3.31
C SER A 106 8.78 3.55 3.38
N LEU A 107 8.31 3.94 4.56
CA LEU A 107 7.53 5.16 4.77
C LEU A 107 8.35 6.42 4.50
N VAL A 108 9.60 6.47 4.96
CA VAL A 108 10.51 7.60 4.72
C VAL A 108 10.83 7.71 3.23
N LEU A 109 11.22 6.61 2.58
CA LEU A 109 11.54 6.58 1.15
C LEU A 109 10.33 7.03 0.32
N THR A 110 9.14 6.50 0.61
CA THR A 110 7.89 6.93 -0.03
C THR A 110 7.65 8.42 0.12
N SER A 111 7.81 8.93 1.35
CA SER A 111 7.54 10.35 1.62
C SER A 111 8.50 11.24 0.83
N LEU A 112 9.78 10.84 0.73
CA LEU A 112 10.77 11.56 -0.06
C LEU A 112 10.51 11.46 -1.56
N THR A 113 10.10 10.30 -2.08
CA THR A 113 9.80 10.14 -3.51
C THR A 113 8.55 10.91 -3.92
N MET A 114 7.54 11.02 -3.05
CA MET A 114 6.36 11.85 -3.30
C MET A 114 6.65 13.35 -3.39
N LEU A 115 7.77 13.83 -2.82
CA LEU A 115 8.20 15.23 -2.96
C LEU A 115 8.82 15.53 -4.34
N ILE A 116 9.14 14.49 -5.12
CA ILE A 116 9.72 14.66 -6.46
C ILE A 116 8.60 15.02 -7.43
N PRO A 117 8.66 16.20 -8.10
CA PRO A 117 7.63 16.58 -9.05
C PRO A 117 7.62 15.64 -10.25
N ILE A 118 6.46 15.05 -10.53
CA ILE A 118 6.25 14.21 -11.71
C ILE A 118 5.97 15.15 -12.88
N ALA A 119 6.86 15.17 -13.87
CA ALA A 119 6.61 15.88 -15.12
C ALA A 119 5.41 15.23 -15.83
N GLU A 120 4.41 16.03 -16.23
CA GLU A 120 3.28 15.55 -17.02
C GLU A 120 3.78 14.95 -18.33
N GLN A 121 3.74 13.62 -18.42
CA GLN A 121 4.00 12.92 -19.67
C GLN A 121 2.74 12.94 -20.54
N ARG A 122 2.93 13.17 -21.84
CA ARG A 122 1.85 13.12 -22.82
C ARG A 122 1.14 11.77 -22.75
N ALA A 123 -0.18 11.82 -22.61
CA ALA A 123 -1.01 10.62 -22.58
C ALA A 123 -0.78 9.78 -23.85
N GLY A 124 -0.34 8.52 -23.66
CA GLY A 124 -0.28 7.52 -24.74
C GLY A 124 1.12 7.07 -25.16
N GLU A 125 2.21 7.72 -24.74
CA GLU A 125 3.56 7.20 -25.00
C GLU A 125 4.03 6.26 -23.88
N PRO A 126 4.51 5.04 -24.21
CA PRO A 126 5.15 4.19 -23.22
C PRO A 126 6.40 4.90 -22.71
N THR A 127 6.45 5.11 -21.40
CA THR A 127 7.61 5.70 -20.76
C THR A 127 8.86 4.85 -21.03
N ARG A 128 10.04 5.46 -21.11
CA ARG A 128 11.33 4.76 -21.27
C ARG A 128 11.52 3.64 -20.22
N TYR A 129 10.81 3.74 -19.10
CA TYR A 129 10.85 2.81 -17.99
C TYR A 129 9.85 1.65 -18.10
N ALA A 130 8.92 1.66 -19.08
CA ALA A 130 7.93 0.60 -19.27
C ALA A 130 8.56 -0.80 -19.45
N ARG A 131 9.77 -0.88 -20.01
CA ARG A 131 10.53 -2.14 -20.16
C ARG A 131 10.93 -2.79 -18.82
N TRP A 132 10.99 -2.01 -17.74
CA TRP A 132 11.38 -2.50 -16.41
C TRP A 132 10.19 -2.96 -15.58
N ILE A 133 8.96 -2.71 -16.03
CA ILE A 133 7.72 -3.11 -15.33
C ILE A 133 7.72 -4.61 -14.96
N PRO A 134 8.11 -5.55 -15.83
CA PRO A 134 8.09 -6.98 -15.49
C PRO A 134 9.05 -7.37 -14.36
N VAL A 135 10.10 -6.58 -14.14
CA VAL A 135 11.10 -6.81 -13.08
C VAL A 135 10.72 -6.04 -11.81
N ALA A 136 10.24 -4.80 -11.96
CA ALA A 136 9.86 -3.95 -10.84
C ALA A 136 8.59 -4.44 -10.14
N ALA A 137 7.56 -4.83 -10.90
CA ALA A 137 6.27 -5.26 -10.35
C ALA A 137 6.37 -6.40 -9.31
N PRO A 138 7.10 -7.52 -9.55
CA PRO A 138 7.23 -8.57 -8.55
C PRO A 138 8.09 -8.14 -7.36
N LEU A 139 9.15 -7.35 -7.56
CA LEU A 139 9.99 -6.85 -6.45
C LEU A 139 9.19 -5.94 -5.51
N LEU A 140 8.47 -4.98 -6.09
CA LEU A 140 7.61 -4.06 -5.35
C LEU A 140 6.44 -4.80 -4.69
N GLY A 141 5.83 -5.75 -5.39
CA GLY A 141 4.79 -6.62 -4.84
C GLY A 141 5.29 -7.39 -3.64
N PHE A 142 6.47 -8.01 -3.74
CA PHE A 142 7.09 -8.74 -2.63
C PHE A 142 7.32 -7.85 -1.41
N LEU A 143 7.92 -6.67 -1.59
CA LEU A 143 8.13 -5.70 -0.51
C LEU A 143 6.80 -5.22 0.10
N ALA A 144 5.81 -4.95 -0.73
CA ALA A 144 4.48 -4.51 -0.29
C ALA A 144 3.78 -5.57 0.57
N GLY A 145 3.88 -6.84 0.18
CA GLY A 145 3.33 -7.97 0.94
C GLY A 145 4.07 -8.22 2.26
N LEU A 146 5.39 -8.10 2.22
CA LEU A 146 6.28 -8.33 3.35
C LEU A 146 6.11 -7.27 4.46
N VAL A 147 5.96 -5.99 4.09
CA VAL A 147 5.67 -4.90 5.05
C VAL A 147 4.17 -4.85 5.41
N GLY A 148 3.29 -5.34 4.55
CA GLY A 148 1.84 -5.25 4.72
C GLY A 148 1.26 -3.86 4.45
N ILE A 149 2.04 -2.96 3.84
CA ILE A 149 1.59 -1.61 3.45
C ILE A 149 0.56 -1.68 2.32
N GLY A 150 0.69 -2.63 1.40
CA GLY A 150 -0.07 -2.68 0.14
C GLY A 150 0.66 -2.00 -1.03
N GLY A 151 0.23 -2.29 -2.26
CA GLY A 151 0.98 -1.95 -3.47
C GLY A 151 0.75 -0.56 -4.05
N GLY A 152 -0.22 0.24 -3.59
CA GLY A 152 -0.46 1.57 -4.20
C GLY A 152 0.47 2.68 -3.72
N ILE A 153 1.43 2.37 -2.84
CA ILE A 153 2.50 3.28 -2.45
C ILE A 153 3.79 3.06 -3.25
N PHE A 154 4.07 1.80 -3.57
CA PHE A 154 5.29 1.34 -4.21
C PHE A 154 5.15 1.39 -5.74
#